data_AF-A0A3C0BX00-F1
#
_entry.id   AF-A0A3C0BX00-F1
#
_cell.length_a   1.000
_cell.length_b   1.000
_cell.length_c   1.000
_cell.angle_alpha   90.00
_cell.angle_beta   90.00
_cell.angle_gamma   90.00
#
_symmetry.space_group_name_H-M   'P 1'
#
loop_
_entity.id
_entity.type
_entity.pdbx_description
1 polymer ?
#
loop_
_entity_poly.entity_id
_entity_poly.type
_entity_poly.pdbx_seq_one_letter_code
_entity_poly.pdbx_strand_id
1 'polypeptide(L)'
;MKKLGLILVLIVAAGAAWAAWTCYSTEGTVRDIASRLPSEESLDTMSLEQSSEQIKLAMITCARVASLEANPLARLLRGDEIKALAERCELIKARQDSPEGP
;
A
#
# COMPACT_ATOMS: atom_id res chain seq x y z
N MET A 1 -35.16 -28.82 5.64
CA MET A 1 -34.03 -28.65 6.60
C MET A 1 -32.65 -28.89 5.98
N LYS A 2 -32.37 -30.01 5.28
CA LYS A 2 -31.05 -30.26 4.64
C LYS A 2 -30.58 -29.18 3.65
N LYS A 3 -31.48 -28.64 2.82
CA LYS A 3 -31.16 -27.57 1.86
C LYS A 3 -30.79 -26.24 2.53
N LEU A 4 -31.45 -25.89 3.63
CA LEU A 4 -31.13 -24.68 4.41
C LEU A 4 -29.78 -24.80 5.10
N GLY A 5 -29.44 -25.98 5.64
CA GLY A 5 -28.12 -26.24 6.19
C GLY A 5 -27.00 -26.15 5.14
N LEU A 6 -27.24 -26.68 3.94
CA LEU A 6 -26.29 -26.58 2.82
C LEU A 6 -26.08 -25.13 2.37
N ILE A 7 -27.16 -24.34 2.25
CA ILE A 7 -27.08 -22.93 1.89
C ILE A 7 -26.29 -22.14 2.93
N LEU A 8 -26.54 -22.39 4.22
CA LEU A 8 -25.81 -21.72 5.30
C LEU A 8 -24.31 -22.03 5.25
N VAL A 9 -23.95 -23.29 5.04
CA VAL A 9 -22.53 -23.71 4.91
C VAL A 9 -21.87 -23.06 3.71
N LEU A 10 -22.57 -22.96 2.57
CA LEU A 10 -22.03 -22.28 1.37
C LEU A 10 -21.81 -20.78 1.61
N ILE A 11 -22.71 -20.10 2.31
CA ILE A 11 -22.56 -18.68 2.65
C ILE A 11 -21.34 -18.48 3.56
N VAL A 12 -21.18 -19.32 4.60
CA VAL A 12 -20.03 -19.22 5.51
C VAL A 12 -18.72 -19.51 4.78
N ALA A 13 -18.68 -20.54 3.94
CA ALA A 13 -17.49 -20.87 3.15
C ALA A 13 -17.12 -19.76 2.17
N ALA A 14 -18.12 -19.16 1.48
CA ALA A 14 -17.90 -18.03 0.59
C ALA A 14 -17.38 -16.81 1.34
N GLY A 15 -17.93 -16.49 2.51
CA GLY A 15 -17.46 -15.39 3.36
C GLY A 15 -16.01 -15.60 3.82
N ALA A 16 -15.67 -16.81 4.28
CA ALA A 16 -14.31 -17.15 4.71
C ALA A 16 -13.30 -17.09 3.55
N ALA A 17 -13.65 -17.64 2.38
CA ALA A 17 -12.82 -17.55 1.19
C ALA A 17 -12.61 -16.09 0.76
N TRP A 18 -13.65 -15.26 0.87
CA TRP A 18 -13.56 -13.85 0.51
C TRP A 18 -12.68 -13.05 1.48
N ALA A 19 -12.81 -13.30 2.78
CA ALA A 19 -11.94 -12.73 3.80
C ALA A 19 -10.47 -13.15 3.61
N ALA A 20 -10.22 -14.43 3.34
CA ALA A 20 -8.86 -14.93 3.10
C ALA A 20 -8.23 -14.30 1.85
N TRP A 21 -8.98 -14.18 0.75
CA TRP A 21 -8.50 -13.57 -0.48
C TRP A 21 -8.23 -12.07 -0.32
N THR A 22 -9.09 -11.35 0.42
CA THR A 22 -8.89 -9.92 0.69
C THR A 22 -7.69 -9.67 1.58
N CYS A 23 -7.45 -10.50 2.60
CA CYS A 23 -6.20 -10.47 3.38
C CYS A 23 -4.97 -10.67 2.50
N TYR A 24 -4.95 -11.75 1.69
CA TYR A 24 -3.79 -12.10 0.87
C TYR A 24 -3.49 -11.06 -0.22
N SER A 25 -4.54 -10.54 -0.88
CA SER A 25 -4.37 -9.51 -1.91
C SER A 25 -3.93 -8.16 -1.34
N THR A 26 -4.42 -7.78 -0.15
CA THR A 26 -3.99 -6.56 0.54
C THR A 26 -2.52 -6.67 0.94
N GLU A 27 -2.10 -7.81 1.50
CA GLU A 27 -0.70 -8.05 1.85
C GLU A 27 0.21 -8.01 0.62
N GLY A 28 -0.19 -8.66 -0.48
CA GLY A 28 0.55 -8.61 -1.74
C GLY A 28 0.68 -7.19 -2.28
N THR A 29 -0.38 -6.38 -2.17
CA THR A 29 -0.39 -4.99 -2.64
C THR A 29 0.52 -4.11 -1.78
N VAL A 30 0.44 -4.21 -0.45
CA VAL A 30 1.30 -3.47 0.47
C VAL A 30 2.77 -3.83 0.24
N ARG A 31 3.07 -5.12 0.05
CA ARG A 31 4.45 -5.59 -0.21
C ARG A 31 4.98 -5.14 -1.57
N ASP A 32 4.16 -5.16 -2.62
CA ASP A 32 4.53 -4.64 -3.94
C ASP A 32 4.82 -3.13 -3.88
N ILE A 33 3.98 -2.36 -3.19
CA ILE A 33 4.19 -0.93 -2.96
C ILE A 33 5.48 -0.68 -2.18
N ALA A 34 5.71 -1.40 -1.09
CA ALA A 34 6.91 -1.29 -0.27
C ALA A 34 8.19 -1.59 -1.07
N SER A 35 8.13 -2.51 -2.05
CA SER A 35 9.26 -2.87 -2.89
C SER A 35 9.60 -1.84 -3.98
N ARG A 36 8.64 -0.98 -4.33
CA ARG A 36 8.77 0.04 -5.39
C ARG A 36 9.08 1.44 -4.86
N LEU A 37 8.83 1.67 -3.58
CA LEU A 37 9.19 2.93 -2.93
C LEU A 37 10.69 2.94 -2.63
N PRO A 38 11.43 3.96 -3.11
CA PRO A 38 12.84 4.10 -2.77
C PRO A 38 13.00 4.29 -1.25
N SER A 39 14.06 3.71 -0.69
CA SER A 39 14.44 3.97 0.71
C SER A 39 14.99 5.39 0.84
N GLU A 40 14.91 5.98 2.04
CA GLU A 40 15.49 7.31 2.32
C GLU A 40 16.98 7.37 1.95
N GLU A 41 17.74 6.33 2.25
CA GLU A 41 19.16 6.24 1.89
C GLU A 41 19.39 6.21 0.36
N SER A 42 18.47 5.59 -0.39
CA SER A 42 18.53 5.61 -1.86
C SER A 42 18.14 6.96 -2.45
N LEU A 43 17.26 7.72 -1.77
CA LEU A 43 16.91 9.09 -2.16
C LEU A 43 18.07 10.06 -1.92
N ASP A 44 18.83 9.87 -0.84
CA ASP A 44 19.95 10.76 -0.47
C ASP A 44 21.22 10.55 -1.31
N THR A 45 21.36 9.38 -1.94
CA THR A 45 22.57 9.01 -2.71
C THR A 45 22.42 9.19 -4.22
N MET A 46 21.22 9.50 -4.72
CA MET A 46 20.95 9.68 -6.15
C MET A 46 21.27 11.09 -6.65
N SER A 47 21.75 11.18 -7.90
CA SER A 47 21.92 12.48 -8.56
C SER A 47 20.57 13.16 -8.81
N LEU A 48 20.55 14.50 -8.85
CA LEU A 48 19.33 15.30 -9.06
C LEU A 48 18.52 14.93 -10.31
N GLU A 49 19.17 14.46 -11.38
CA GLU A 49 18.48 14.01 -12.60
C GLU A 49 17.87 12.62 -12.44
N GLN A 50 18.60 11.69 -11.80
CA GLN A 50 18.10 10.34 -11.53
C GLN A 50 16.99 10.35 -10.46
N SER A 51 17.08 11.27 -9.50
CA SER A 51 16.06 11.45 -8.47
C SER A 51 14.75 11.97 -9.04
N SER A 52 14.76 12.87 -10.03
CA SER A 52 13.52 13.44 -10.60
C SER A 52 12.60 12.38 -11.24
N GLU A 53 13.12 11.48 -12.08
CA GLU A 53 12.32 10.42 -12.69
C GLU A 53 11.87 9.36 -11.68
N GLN A 54 12.73 9.00 -10.72
CA GLN A 54 12.35 8.06 -9.65
C GLN A 54 11.33 8.66 -8.68
N ILE A 55 11.43 9.95 -8.35
CA ILE A 55 10.47 10.67 -7.53
C ILE A 55 9.10 10.68 -8.22
N LYS A 56 9.03 10.92 -9.54
CA LYS A 56 7.76 10.82 -10.29
C LYS A 56 7.13 9.41 -10.21
N LEU A 57 7.92 8.36 -10.38
CA LEU A 57 7.47 6.96 -10.24
C LEU A 57 7.02 6.64 -8.81
N ALA A 58 7.76 7.15 -7.81
CA ALA A 58 7.41 7.02 -6.41
C ALA A 58 6.09 7.76 -6.10
N MET A 59 5.84 8.94 -6.67
CA MET A 59 4.59 9.69 -6.49
C MET A 59 3.36 8.94 -7.03
N ILE A 60 3.49 8.22 -8.16
CA ILE A 60 2.42 7.33 -8.65
C ILE A 60 2.13 6.22 -7.62
N THR A 61 3.18 5.71 -6.99
CA THR A 61 3.09 4.67 -5.95
C THR A 61 2.47 5.23 -4.66
N CYS A 62 2.79 6.49 -4.31
CA CYS A 62 2.20 7.20 -3.18
C CYS A 62 0.71 7.49 -3.35
N ALA A 63 0.25 7.77 -4.57
CA ALA A 63 -1.19 7.87 -4.84
C ALA A 63 -1.93 6.55 -4.55
N ARG A 64 -1.28 5.39 -4.76
CA ARG A 64 -1.85 4.08 -4.37
C ARG A 64 -1.89 3.90 -2.86
N VAL A 65 -0.88 4.36 -2.14
CA VAL A 65 -0.87 4.37 -0.66
C VAL A 65 -2.02 5.19 -0.11
N ALA A 66 -2.24 6.40 -0.64
CA ALA A 66 -3.37 7.25 -0.23
C ALA A 66 -4.73 6.58 -0.47
N SER A 67 -4.86 5.82 -1.56
CA SER A 67 -6.06 5.01 -1.84
C SER A 67 -6.24 3.86 -0.83
N LEU A 68 -5.15 3.22 -0.41
CA LEU A 68 -5.17 2.20 0.65
C LEU A 68 -5.51 2.80 2.02
N GLU A 69 -5.01 4.00 2.32
CA GLU A 69 -5.30 4.70 3.57
C GLU A 69 -6.78 5.11 3.67
N ALA A 70 -7.37 5.53 2.54
CA ALA A 70 -8.78 5.84 2.44
C ALA A 70 -9.69 4.58 2.48
N ASN A 71 -9.12 3.37 2.35
CA ASN A 71 -9.86 2.12 2.37
C ASN A 71 -9.96 1.56 3.82
N PRO A 72 -11.16 1.54 4.43
CA PRO A 72 -11.32 1.10 5.82
C PRO A 72 -10.98 -0.38 6.02
N LEU A 73 -11.18 -1.24 5.02
CA LEU A 73 -10.80 -2.66 5.11
C LEU A 73 -9.28 -2.82 5.10
N ALA A 74 -8.58 -2.08 4.24
CA ALA A 74 -7.12 -2.12 4.19
C ALA A 74 -6.51 -1.61 5.50
N ARG A 75 -7.08 -0.52 6.06
CA ARG A 75 -6.69 0.03 7.36
C ARG A 75 -6.94 -0.91 8.53
N LEU A 76 -8.03 -1.69 8.49
CA LEU A 76 -8.31 -2.70 9.51
C LEU A 76 -7.33 -3.87 9.45
N LEU A 77 -6.89 -4.26 8.25
CA LEU A 77 -6.00 -5.40 8.04
C LEU A 77 -4.52 -5.06 8.27
N ARG A 78 -4.06 -3.92 7.75
CA ARG A 78 -2.64 -3.53 7.67
C ARG A 78 -2.43 -2.02 7.91
N GLY A 79 -3.21 -1.43 8.81
CA GLY A 79 -3.20 0.01 9.06
C GLY A 79 -1.81 0.58 9.40
N ASP A 80 -1.04 -0.11 10.25
CA ASP A 80 0.29 0.35 10.65
C ASP A 80 1.30 0.34 9.49
N GLU A 81 1.25 -0.70 8.64
CA GLU A 81 2.10 -0.80 7.44
C GLU A 81 1.73 0.27 6.41
N ILE A 82 0.42 0.50 6.18
CA ILE A 82 -0.07 1.55 5.29
C ILE A 82 0.35 2.93 5.81
N LYS A 83 0.28 3.15 7.12
CA LYS A 83 0.72 4.41 7.74
C LYS A 83 2.23 4.64 7.57
N ALA A 84 3.05 3.61 7.79
CA ALA A 84 4.49 3.71 7.57
C ALA A 84 4.84 4.00 6.10
N LEU A 85 4.07 3.45 5.15
CA LEU A 85 4.20 3.78 3.73
C LEU A 85 3.76 5.22 3.43
N ALA A 86 2.71 5.72 4.09
CA ALA A 86 2.25 7.10 3.94
C ALA A 86 3.29 8.10 4.46
N GLU A 87 3.90 7.83 5.61
CA GLU A 87 5.00 8.65 6.15
C GLU A 87 6.20 8.72 5.19
N ARG A 88 6.58 7.59 4.56
CA ARG A 88 7.62 7.59 3.52
C ARG A 88 7.24 8.42 2.29
N CYS A 89 5.96 8.40 1.91
CA CYS A 89 5.47 9.19 0.81
C CYS A 89 5.51 10.70 1.09
N GLU A 90 5.24 11.13 2.32
CA GLU A 90 5.40 12.53 2.72
C GLU A 90 6.86 12.99 2.64
N LEU A 91 7.82 12.13 3.03
CA LEU A 91 9.25 12.41 2.89
C LEU A 91 9.68 12.56 1.42
N ILE A 92 9.20 11.68 0.54
CA ILE A 92 9.46 11.74 -0.91
C ILE A 92 8.88 13.02 -1.51
N LYS A 93 7.66 13.40 -1.09
CA LYS A 93 7.01 14.64 -1.53
C LYS A 93 7.77 15.88 -1.04
N ALA A 94 8.23 15.89 0.21
CA ALA A 94 9.06 16.97 0.74
C ALA A 94 10.38 17.14 -0.05
N ARG A 95 11.00 16.03 -0.49
CA ARG A 95 12.18 16.05 -1.39
C ARG A 95 11.85 16.55 -2.80
N GLN A 96 10.65 16.28 -3.31
CA GLN A 96 10.19 16.84 -4.58
C GLN A 96 10.03 18.37 -4.49
N ASP A 97 9.49 18.86 -3.37
CA ASP A 97 9.22 20.28 -3.14
C ASP A 97 10.50 21.06 -2.75
N SER A 98 11.50 20.40 -2.15
CA SER A 98 12.84 20.95 -1.86
C SER A 98 13.96 20.03 -2.36
N PRO A 99 14.32 20.09 -3.66
CA PRO A 99 15.35 19.22 -4.24
C PRO A 99 16.77 19.50 -3.71
N GLU A 100 16.99 20.64 -3.05
CA GLU A 100 18.27 21.01 -2.43
C GLU A 100 18.44 20.47 -1.00
N GLY A 101 17.40 19.82 -0.44
CA GLY A 101 17.34 19.40 0.97
C GLY A 101 16.84 20.49 1.91
N PRO A 102 16.62 20.18 3.21
CA PRO A 102 16.45 21.19 4.25
C PRO A 102 17.77 21.91 4.60
#